data_AF-A0A316GT03-F1
#
_entry.id   AF-A0A316GT03-F1
#
_cell.length_a   1.000
_cell.length_b   1.000
_cell.length_c   1.000
_cell.angle_alpha   90.00
_cell.angle_beta   90.00
_cell.angle_gamma   90.00
#
_symmetry.space_group_name_H-M   'P 1'
#
loop_
_entity.id
_entity.type
_entity.pdbx_description
1 polymer ?
#
loop_
_entity_poly.entity_id
_entity_poly.type
_entity_poly.pdbx_seq_one_letter_code
_entity_poly.pdbx_strand_id
1 'polypeptide(L)'
;MDWYSLVKFLHVVAAVVWVGGGFALMLLAVRADRAGNVDGMLQAMRSVGELGNKLFAPTSLVTLVLGLIMCWFWVGFSDLWIIIGLAGYVTTFLIGTLVFKPAADTWLRSSPATA
;
A
#
# COMPACT_ATOMS: atom_id res chain seq x y z
N MET A 1 7.97 -3.03 -30.17
CA MET A 1 7.76 -2.29 -28.90
C MET A 1 8.90 -2.65 -27.99
N ASP A 2 9.77 -1.70 -27.66
CA ASP A 2 10.92 -1.95 -26.79
C ASP A 2 10.45 -2.51 -25.46
N TRP A 3 11.00 -3.66 -25.06
CA TRP A 3 10.68 -4.38 -23.83
C TRP A 3 10.67 -3.47 -22.60
N TYR A 4 11.56 -2.47 -22.59
CA TYR A 4 11.60 -1.39 -21.62
C TYR A 4 10.27 -0.63 -21.49
N SER A 5 9.64 -0.24 -22.59
CA SER A 5 8.38 0.54 -22.56
C SER A 5 7.23 -0.27 -21.97
N LEU A 6 7.18 -1.59 -22.21
CA LEU A 6 6.17 -2.47 -21.63
C LEU A 6 6.34 -2.60 -20.11
N VAL A 7 7.58 -2.84 -19.65
CA VAL A 7 7.89 -2.94 -18.23
C VAL A 7 7.60 -1.60 -17.51
N LYS A 8 7.93 -0.47 -18.15
CA LYS A 8 7.63 0.87 -17.62
C LYS A 8 6.13 1.10 -17.49
N PHE A 9 5.37 0.75 -18.52
CA PHE A 9 3.92 0.86 -18.51
C PHE A 9 3.32 0.02 -17.37
N LEU A 10 3.73 -1.25 -17.25
CA LEU A 10 3.23 -2.13 -16.20
C LEU A 10 3.59 -1.61 -14.80
N HIS A 11 4.81 -1.10 -14.62
CA HIS A 11 5.26 -0.48 -13.37
C HIS A 11 4.38 0.73 -13.00
N VAL A 12 4.15 1.64 -13.95
CA VAL A 12 3.34 2.85 -13.71
C VAL A 12 1.89 2.47 -13.42
N VAL A 13 1.30 1.53 -14.16
CA VAL A 13 -0.07 1.07 -13.90
C VAL A 13 -0.19 0.42 -12.52
N ALA A 14 0.76 -0.42 -12.13
CA ALA A 14 0.80 -1.02 -10.80
C ALA A 14 0.93 0.05 -9.70
N ALA A 15 1.81 1.04 -9.90
CA ALA A 15 1.96 2.17 -8.99
C ALA A 15 0.66 2.98 -8.85
N VAL A 16 -0.03 3.24 -9.96
CA VAL A 16 -1.31 3.97 -9.96
C VAL A 16 -2.40 3.17 -9.25
N VAL A 17 -2.50 1.86 -9.47
CA VAL A 17 -3.47 1.01 -8.77
C VAL A 17 -3.19 0.97 -7.27
N TRP A 18 -1.91 0.86 -6.89
CA TRP A 18 -1.49 0.84 -5.49
C TRP A 18 -1.76 2.18 -4.78
N VAL A 19 -1.21 3.29 -5.30
CA VAL A 19 -1.34 4.62 -4.69
C VAL A 19 -2.76 5.18 -4.85
N GLY A 20 -3.35 5.03 -6.03
CA GLY A 20 -4.71 5.49 -6.33
C GLY A 20 -5.78 4.70 -5.57
N GLY A 21 -5.60 3.39 -5.41
CA GLY A 21 -6.46 2.59 -4.54
C GLY A 21 -6.40 3.06 -3.09
N GLY A 22 -5.19 3.40 -2.60
CA GLY A 22 -4.98 3.90 -1.23
C GLY A 22 -5.69 5.22 -1.01
N PHE A 23 -5.49 6.13 -1.96
CA PHE A 23 -6.11 7.44 -1.94
C PHE A 23 -7.64 7.36 -2.03
N ALA A 24 -8.20 6.47 -2.85
CA ALA A 24 -9.65 6.28 -2.96
C ALA A 24 -10.25 5.78 -1.64
N LEU A 25 -9.62 4.81 -0.99
CA LEU A 25 -10.07 4.32 0.32
C LEU A 25 -9.95 5.39 1.42
N MET A 26 -8.87 6.19 1.40
CA MET A 26 -8.71 7.31 2.32
C MET A 26 -9.80 8.37 2.13
N LEU A 27 -10.14 8.69 0.87
CA LEU A 27 -11.25 9.59 0.54
C LEU A 27 -12.59 9.06 1.06
N LEU A 28 -12.86 7.76 0.89
CA LEU A 28 -14.08 7.13 1.41
C LEU A 28 -14.15 7.22 2.94
N ALA A 29 -13.04 6.98 3.63
CA ALA A 29 -12.95 7.11 5.09
C ALA A 29 -13.23 8.55 5.55
N VAL A 30 -12.57 9.55 4.94
CA VAL A 30 -12.79 10.98 5.27
C VAL A 30 -14.23 11.42 4.97
N ARG A 31 -14.82 10.90 3.89
CA ARG A 31 -16.20 11.23 3.53
C ARG A 31 -17.21 10.61 4.49
N ALA A 32 -16.96 9.38 4.96
CA ALA A 32 -17.79 8.71 5.96
C ALA A 32 -17.69 9.41 7.34
N ASP A 33 -16.47 9.81 7.74
CA ASP A 33 -16.21 10.57 8.95
C ASP A 33 -16.96 11.92 8.95
N ARG A 34 -16.85 12.68 7.85
CA ARG A 34 -17.59 13.94 7.68
C ARG A 34 -19.11 13.78 7.69
N ALA A 35 -19.62 12.63 7.28
CA ALA A 35 -21.05 12.34 7.28
C ALA A 35 -21.56 11.82 8.64
N GLY A 36 -20.69 11.61 9.63
CA GLY A 36 -21.03 10.98 10.90
C GLY A 36 -21.51 9.53 10.76
N ASN A 37 -21.23 8.89 9.63
CA ASN A 37 -21.73 7.55 9.32
C ASN A 37 -20.72 6.49 9.78
N VAL A 38 -20.92 6.01 11.01
CA VAL A 38 -20.08 4.99 11.64
C VAL A 38 -20.05 3.69 10.83
N ASP A 39 -21.17 3.30 10.21
CA ASP A 39 -21.23 2.09 9.37
C ASP A 39 -20.41 2.25 8.08
N GLY A 40 -20.46 3.43 7.46
CA GLY A 40 -19.64 3.76 6.29
C GLY A 40 -18.14 3.74 6.61
N MET A 41 -17.75 4.24 7.78
CA MET A 41 -16.37 4.19 8.26
C MET A 41 -15.93 2.74 8.51
N LEU A 42 -16.78 1.93 9.15
CA LEU A 42 -16.48 0.53 9.44
C LEU A 42 -16.37 -0.32 8.17
N GLN A 43 -17.22 -0.05 7.18
CA GLN A 43 -17.16 -0.69 5.87
C GLN A 43 -15.89 -0.30 5.11
N ALA A 44 -15.51 0.99 5.12
CA ALA A 44 -14.25 1.46 4.55
C ALA A 44 -13.04 0.79 5.21
N MET A 45 -13.03 0.67 6.55
CA MET A 45 -11.98 -0.01 7.30
C MET A 45 -11.88 -1.51 6.96
N ARG A 46 -13.02 -2.21 6.84
CA ARG A 46 -13.05 -3.62 6.37
C ARG A 46 -12.51 -3.75 4.95
N SER A 47 -12.94 -2.88 4.04
CA SER A 47 -12.44 -2.85 2.67
C SER A 47 -10.93 -2.57 2.63
N VAL A 48 -10.42 -1.67 3.45
CA VAL A 48 -8.98 -1.42 3.61
C VAL A 48 -8.25 -2.68 4.10
N GLY A 49 -8.79 -3.42 5.06
CA GLY A 49 -8.19 -4.67 5.55
C GLY A 49 -8.16 -5.79 4.49
N GLU A 50 -9.27 -6.01 3.79
CA GLU A 50 -9.37 -7.06 2.76
C GLU A 50 -8.59 -6.72 1.48
N LEU A 51 -8.78 -5.52 0.94
CA LEU A 51 -8.08 -5.05 -0.26
C LEU A 51 -6.61 -4.79 0.06
N GLY A 52 -6.27 -4.36 1.27
CA GLY A 52 -4.90 -4.15 1.72
C GLY A 52 -4.05 -5.41 1.58
N ASN A 53 -4.51 -6.52 2.13
CA ASN A 53 -3.77 -7.79 2.04
C ASN A 53 -3.83 -8.44 0.65
N LYS A 54 -4.97 -8.36 -0.05
CA LYS A 54 -5.15 -9.05 -1.35
C LYS A 54 -4.68 -8.25 -2.56
N LEU A 55 -4.66 -6.92 -2.49
CA LEU A 55 -4.33 -6.05 -3.62
C LEU A 55 -3.15 -5.13 -3.28
N PHE A 56 -3.13 -4.41 -2.15
CA PHE A 56 -2.01 -3.49 -1.89
C PHE A 56 -0.69 -4.22 -1.72
N ALA A 57 -0.66 -5.30 -0.94
CA ALA A 57 0.55 -6.09 -0.74
C ALA A 57 1.14 -6.60 -2.08
N PRO A 58 0.40 -7.37 -2.92
CA PRO A 58 0.95 -7.85 -4.19
C PRO A 58 1.23 -6.73 -5.19
N THR A 59 0.36 -5.71 -5.29
CA THR A 59 0.57 -4.62 -6.27
C THR A 59 1.78 -3.77 -5.90
N SER A 60 2.02 -3.53 -4.61
CA SER A 60 3.23 -2.84 -4.13
C SER A 60 4.50 -3.64 -4.41
N LEU A 61 4.46 -4.96 -4.22
CA LEU A 61 5.59 -5.85 -4.50
C LEU A 61 5.91 -5.88 -5.99
N VAL A 62 4.88 -6.00 -6.83
CA VAL A 62 5.00 -5.95 -8.30
C VAL A 62 5.58 -4.61 -8.75
N THR A 63 5.08 -3.49 -8.19
CA THR A 63 5.60 -2.16 -8.48
C THR A 63 7.09 -2.07 -8.13
N LEU A 64 7.47 -2.52 -6.93
CA LEU A 64 8.86 -2.50 -6.47
C LEU A 64 9.77 -3.39 -7.33
N VAL A 65 9.36 -4.63 -7.62
CA VAL A 65 10.14 -5.57 -8.42
C VAL A 65 10.34 -5.04 -9.84
N LEU A 66 9.27 -4.57 -10.49
CA LEU A 66 9.39 -3.96 -11.83
C LEU A 66 10.29 -2.73 -11.80
N GLY A 67 10.21 -1.90 -10.75
CA GLY A 67 11.06 -0.74 -10.56
C GLY A 67 12.54 -1.11 -10.41
N LEU A 68 12.86 -2.10 -9.57
CA LEU A 68 14.24 -2.60 -9.42
C LEU A 68 14.78 -3.18 -10.72
N ILE A 69 13.98 -3.95 -11.46
CA ILE A 69 14.38 -4.50 -12.76
C ILE A 69 14.73 -3.37 -13.73
N MET A 70 13.93 -2.30 -13.78
CA MET A 70 14.25 -1.14 -14.62
C MET A 70 15.55 -0.43 -14.21
N CYS A 71 15.77 -0.27 -12.89
CA CYS A 71 16.96 0.39 -12.36
C CYS A 71 18.23 -0.42 -12.65
N TRP A 72 18.16 -1.74 -12.52
CA TRP A 72 19.30 -2.64 -12.69
C TRP A 72 19.79 -2.73 -14.14
N PHE A 73 18.87 -2.75 -15.11
CA PHE A 73 19.22 -2.98 -16.51
C PHE A 73 19.40 -1.70 -17.34
N TRP A 74 18.68 -0.61 -17.02
CA TRP A 74 18.61 0.56 -17.91
C TRP A 74 18.90 1.90 -17.25
N VAL A 75 18.35 2.19 -16.08
CA VAL A 75 18.29 3.57 -15.56
C VAL A 75 19.42 3.88 -14.56
N GLY A 76 19.82 2.91 -13.73
CA GLY A 76 20.66 3.17 -12.56
C GLY A 76 19.88 3.78 -11.39
N PHE A 77 20.43 3.73 -10.18
CA PHE A 77 19.75 4.13 -8.94
C PHE A 77 19.94 5.61 -8.55
N SER A 78 20.65 6.39 -9.36
CA SER A 78 21.06 7.76 -9.04
C SER A 78 19.97 8.81 -9.26
N ASP A 79 18.88 8.47 -9.96
CA ASP A 79 17.82 9.43 -10.22
C ASP A 79 17.01 9.73 -8.95
N LEU A 80 16.79 11.03 -8.72
CA LEU A 80 16.13 11.54 -7.53
C LEU A 80 14.70 10.99 -7.37
N TRP A 81 14.00 10.74 -8.49
CA TRP A 81 12.66 10.13 -8.44
C TRP A 81 12.69 8.70 -7.89
N ILE A 82 13.78 7.95 -8.11
CA ILE A 82 13.90 6.55 -7.69
C ILE A 82 14.08 6.51 -6.19
N ILE A 83 14.93 7.40 -5.68
CA ILE A 83 15.19 7.56 -4.24
C ILE A 83 13.89 7.96 -3.52
N ILE A 84 13.14 8.92 -4.06
CA ILE A 84 11.86 9.33 -3.49
C ILE A 84 10.85 8.16 -3.52
N GLY A 85 10.76 7.42 -4.62
CA GLY A 85 9.88 6.25 -4.73
C GLY A 85 10.23 5.15 -3.71
N LEU A 86 11.52 4.87 -3.55
CA LEU A 86 12.01 3.87 -2.59
C LEU A 86 11.78 4.33 -1.14
N ALA A 87 12.06 5.60 -0.83
CA ALA A 87 11.78 6.18 0.48
C ALA A 87 10.28 6.16 0.81
N GLY A 88 9.42 6.45 -0.18
CA GLY A 88 7.97 6.33 -0.04
C GLY A 88 7.54 4.89 0.28
N TYR A 89 8.08 3.91 -0.44
CA TYR A 89 7.81 2.49 -0.18
C TYR A 89 8.22 2.09 1.24
N VAL A 90 9.45 2.43 1.64
CA VAL A 90 9.98 2.14 2.99
C VAL A 90 9.09 2.77 4.06
N THR A 91 8.67 4.03 3.88
CA THR A 91 7.78 4.72 4.82
C THR A 91 6.44 3.99 4.95
N THR A 92 5.86 3.56 3.83
CA THR A 92 4.58 2.86 3.82
C THR A 92 4.68 1.48 4.48
N PHE A 93 5.78 0.76 4.22
CA PHE A 93 6.08 -0.53 4.84
C PHE A 93 6.31 -0.39 6.35
N LEU A 94 7.01 0.66 6.78
CA LEU A 94 7.22 0.96 8.20
C LEU A 94 5.92 1.30 8.89
N ILE A 95 5.06 2.14 8.30
CA ILE A 95 3.72 2.43 8.86
C ILE A 95 2.90 1.14 8.95
N GLY A 96 2.90 0.33 7.90
CA GLY A 96 2.21 -0.96 7.87
C GLY A 96 2.66 -1.90 8.99
N THR A 97 3.96 -2.08 9.15
CA THR A 97 4.54 -3.01 10.15
C THR A 97 4.48 -2.45 11.57
N LEU A 98 4.69 -1.15 11.78
CA LEU A 98 4.70 -0.53 13.10
C LEU A 98 3.32 -0.15 13.64
N VAL A 99 2.30 0.01 12.80
CA VAL A 99 0.95 0.37 13.26
C VAL A 99 0.05 -0.85 13.36
N PHE A 100 0.06 -1.74 12.36
CA PHE A 100 -0.84 -2.91 12.37
C PHE A 100 -0.34 -4.05 13.28
N LYS A 101 0.99 -4.23 13.44
CA LYS A 101 1.55 -5.31 14.28
C LYS A 101 1.33 -5.11 15.79
N PRO A 102 1.58 -3.93 16.40
CA PRO A 102 1.34 -3.76 17.84
C PRO A 102 -0.14 -3.67 18.22
N ALA A 103 -1.03 -3.30 17.28
CA ALA A 103 -2.47 -3.36 17.51
C ALA A 103 -2.95 -4.80 17.73
N ALA A 104 -2.51 -5.76 16.89
CA ALA A 104 -2.87 -7.17 17.04
C ALA A 104 -2.35 -7.80 18.35
N ASP A 105 -1.13 -7.44 18.76
CA ASP A 105 -0.51 -7.98 19.98
C ASP A 105 -1.14 -7.44 21.28
N THR A 106 -1.85 -6.31 21.22
CA THR A 106 -2.58 -5.75 22.37
C THR A 106 -3.90 -6.48 22.60
N TRP A 107 -4.64 -6.80 21.53
CA TRP A 107 -5.92 -7.53 21.61
C TRP A 107 -5.76 -8.99 22.05
N LEU A 108 -4.70 -9.67 21.61
CA LEU A 108 -4.37 -11.02 22.09
C LEU A 108 -3.99 -11.05 23.58
N ARG A 109 -3.51 -9.93 24.12
CA ARG A 109 -3.12 -9.80 25.53
C ARG A 109 -4.29 -9.39 26.44
N SER A 110 -5.38 -8.86 25.86
CA SER A 110 -6.57 -8.42 26.59
C SER A 110 -7.74 -9.41 26.56
N SER A 111 -7.67 -10.49 25.76
CA SER A 111 -8.65 -11.59 25.86
C SER A 111 -8.37 -12.39 27.12
N PRO A 112 -9.27 -12.37 28.14
CA PRO A 112 -9.22 -13.36 29.20
C PRO A 112 -9.41 -14.71 28.52
N ALA A 113 -8.50 -15.64 28.77
CA ALA A 113 -8.75 -17.04 28.53
C ALA A 113 -10.15 -17.36 29.05
N THR A 114 -11.09 -17.65 28.15
CA THR A 114 -12.35 -18.27 28.51
C THR A 114 -11.99 -19.58 29.19
N ALA A 115 -12.20 -19.60 30.50
CA ALA A 115 -12.12 -20.74 31.39
C ALA A 115 -13.01 -21.90 30.92
#